data_AF-A0A538LAZ1-F1
#
_entry.id   AF-A0A538LAZ1-F1
#
_cell.length_a   1.000
_cell.length_b   1.000
_cell.length_c   1.000
_cell.angle_alpha   90.00
_cell.angle_beta   90.00
_cell.angle_gamma   90.00
#
_symmetry.space_group_name_H-M   'P 1'
#
loop_
_entity.id
_entity.type
_entity.pdbx_description
1 polymer ?
#
loop_
_entity_poly.entity_id
_entity_poly.type
_entity_poly.pdbx_seq_one_letter_code
_entity_poly.pdbx_strand_id
1 'polypeptide(L)'
;MGPAVCPAGTWLATLRKEGGERFEVSAGPGSSHSIANDGTCTVLFDGLLHSRREWLHEFSLSTASDASLVLNAYLRWGDRLLERVKGLFALIVWDGGKDYLLCARDPHGMHPCFYADGAGDLLLSASAEALARHPQVPGTVDRLAIADHLCHRWPRLEATYFDGVRRLPGGYALRVREGTRTVGRYW
;
A
#
# COMPACT_ATOMS: atom_id res chain seq x y z
N MET A 1 -1.98 -23.71 -10.50
CA MET A 1 -1.74 -22.94 -9.26
C MET A 1 -2.96 -22.05 -9.06
N GLY A 2 -3.75 -22.24 -7.99
CA GLY A 2 -4.98 -21.47 -7.77
C GLY A 2 -4.67 -20.02 -7.36
N PRO A 3 -5.60 -19.07 -7.53
CA PRO A 3 -5.40 -17.71 -7.04
C PRO A 3 -5.19 -17.72 -5.52
N ALA A 4 -4.20 -16.97 -5.04
CA ALA A 4 -4.00 -16.78 -3.61
C ALA A 4 -5.28 -16.19 -3.00
N VAL A 5 -5.89 -16.90 -2.05
CA VAL A 5 -7.10 -16.42 -1.37
C VAL A 5 -6.67 -15.33 -0.38
N CYS A 6 -7.21 -14.12 -0.53
CA CYS A 6 -6.95 -13.01 0.38
C CYS A 6 -7.60 -13.29 1.75
N PRO A 7 -6.85 -13.22 2.87
CA PRO A 7 -7.41 -13.45 4.21
C PRO A 7 -8.54 -12.47 4.57
N ALA A 8 -9.41 -12.86 5.50
CA ALA A 8 -10.47 -11.98 6.00
C ALA A 8 -9.89 -10.68 6.61
N GLY A 9 -10.60 -9.57 6.43
CA GLY A 9 -10.22 -8.27 6.99
C GLY A 9 -8.99 -7.61 6.35
N THR A 10 -8.48 -8.11 5.23
CA THR A 10 -7.33 -7.50 4.54
C THR A 10 -7.52 -7.45 3.02
N TRP A 11 -6.57 -6.80 2.37
CA TRP A 11 -6.47 -6.68 0.92
C TRP A 11 -5.06 -7.08 0.46
N LEU A 12 -4.96 -7.55 -0.77
CA LEU A 12 -3.71 -7.85 -1.46
C LEU A 12 -3.75 -7.12 -2.80
N ALA A 13 -2.85 -6.17 -2.96
CA ALA A 13 -2.63 -5.45 -4.20
C ALA A 13 -1.35 -5.97 -4.88
N THR A 14 -1.42 -6.21 -6.17
CA THR A 14 -0.34 -6.76 -6.97
C THR A 14 -0.06 -5.84 -8.15
N LEU A 15 1.17 -5.34 -8.24
CA LEU A 15 1.70 -4.72 -9.45
C LEU A 15 2.47 -5.81 -10.21
N ARG A 16 1.83 -6.34 -11.27
CA ARG A 16 2.41 -7.33 -12.16
C ARG A 16 3.33 -6.66 -13.16
N LYS A 17 4.50 -7.24 -13.41
CA LYS A 17 5.42 -6.75 -14.46
C LYS A 17 5.36 -7.55 -15.75
N GLU A 18 4.91 -8.81 -15.67
CA GLU A 18 4.87 -9.70 -16.82
C GLU A 18 3.70 -9.36 -17.77
N GLY A 19 4.00 -9.10 -19.05
CA GLY A 19 2.99 -8.74 -20.06
C GLY A 19 2.52 -7.28 -20.01
N GLY A 20 3.31 -6.39 -19.39
CA GLY A 20 3.00 -4.97 -19.15
C GLY A 20 2.63 -4.71 -17.69
N GLU A 21 2.85 -3.48 -17.21
CA GLU A 21 2.55 -3.15 -15.82
C GLU A 21 1.02 -3.12 -15.60
N ARG A 22 0.53 -4.02 -14.74
CA ARG A 22 -0.90 -4.13 -14.39
C ARG A 22 -1.07 -4.13 -12.89
N PHE A 23 -2.02 -3.35 -12.41
CA PHE A 23 -2.36 -3.27 -11.00
C PHE A 23 -3.68 -3.96 -10.72
N GLU A 24 -3.65 -4.94 -9.83
CA GLU A 24 -4.81 -5.72 -9.43
C GLU A 24 -4.98 -5.65 -7.92
N VAL A 25 -6.23 -5.52 -7.46
CA VAL A 25 -6.55 -5.58 -6.03
C VAL A 25 -7.51 -6.75 -5.81
N SER A 26 -7.17 -7.57 -4.83
CA SER A 26 -8.04 -8.60 -4.27
C SER A 26 -8.29 -8.29 -2.79
N ALA A 27 -9.49 -8.58 -2.31
CA ALA A 27 -9.87 -8.30 -0.93
C ALA A 27 -10.60 -9.48 -0.31
N GLY A 28 -10.28 -9.77 0.95
CA GLY A 28 -10.99 -10.76 1.73
C GLY A 28 -12.29 -10.21 2.33
N PRO A 29 -13.22 -11.08 2.75
CA PRO A 29 -14.44 -10.66 3.42
C PRO A 29 -14.15 -9.75 4.62
N GLY A 30 -14.95 -8.69 4.79
CA GLY A 30 -14.84 -7.76 5.92
C GLY A 30 -13.72 -6.73 5.84
N SER A 31 -13.01 -6.62 4.72
CA SER A 31 -12.03 -5.55 4.50
C SER A 31 -12.72 -4.18 4.44
N SER A 32 -12.19 -3.18 5.15
CA SER A 32 -12.75 -1.80 5.22
C SER A 32 -12.23 -0.83 4.15
N HIS A 33 -11.30 -1.27 3.30
CA HIS A 33 -10.74 -0.44 2.23
C HIS A 33 -11.80 0.05 1.24
N SER A 34 -11.51 1.17 0.59
CA SER A 34 -12.25 1.68 -0.56
C SER A 34 -11.35 1.72 -1.79
N ILE A 35 -11.94 1.55 -2.98
CA ILE A 35 -11.23 1.61 -4.26
C ILE A 35 -11.94 2.60 -5.18
N ALA A 36 -11.17 3.37 -5.94
CA ALA A 36 -11.66 4.22 -7.03
C ALA A 36 -10.77 4.07 -8.27
N ASN A 37 -11.34 4.18 -9.46
CA ASN A 37 -10.64 4.05 -10.73
C ASN A 37 -11.28 4.97 -11.78
N ASP A 38 -10.46 5.64 -12.60
CA ASP A 38 -10.91 6.54 -13.70
C ASP A 38 -10.67 5.96 -15.11
N GLY A 39 -10.30 4.69 -15.20
CA GLY A 39 -9.88 3.99 -16.40
C GLY A 39 -8.38 3.83 -16.53
N THR A 40 -7.59 4.77 -16.01
CA THR A 40 -6.11 4.79 -16.13
C THR A 40 -5.41 4.81 -14.78
N CYS A 41 -5.99 5.49 -13.80
CA CYS A 41 -5.52 5.62 -12.45
C CYS A 41 -6.41 4.82 -11.50
N THR A 42 -5.81 4.06 -10.60
CA THR A 42 -6.49 3.28 -9.55
C THR A 42 -5.98 3.72 -8.19
N VAL A 43 -6.90 3.97 -7.27
CA VAL A 43 -6.59 4.28 -5.87
C VAL A 43 -7.20 3.22 -4.96
N LEU A 44 -6.38 2.69 -4.05
CA LEU A 44 -6.81 1.97 -2.86
C LEU A 44 -6.56 2.86 -1.65
N PHE A 45 -7.59 3.07 -0.83
CA PHE A 45 -7.45 3.76 0.44
C PHE A 45 -8.05 2.91 1.56
N ASP A 46 -7.25 2.61 2.57
CA ASP A 46 -7.66 1.87 3.75
C ASP A 46 -7.29 2.66 5.01
N GLY A 47 -8.29 2.99 5.83
CA GLY A 47 -8.12 3.82 7.02
C GLY A 47 -9.17 4.94 7.13
N LEU A 48 -8.79 6.06 7.75
CA LEU A 48 -9.63 7.22 8.05
C LEU A 48 -9.07 8.48 7.40
N LEU A 49 -9.84 9.10 6.50
CA LEU A 49 -9.46 10.34 5.83
C LEU A 49 -9.95 11.59 6.58
N HIS A 50 -9.06 12.25 7.34
CA HIS A 50 -9.39 13.50 8.03
C HIS A 50 -9.55 14.70 7.08
N SER A 51 -8.89 14.71 5.92
CA SER A 51 -9.04 15.77 4.90
C SER A 51 -10.39 15.74 4.17
N ARG A 52 -11.26 14.75 4.45
CA ARG A 52 -12.50 14.47 3.71
C ARG A 52 -13.43 15.69 3.57
N ARG A 53 -13.74 16.36 4.68
CA ARG A 53 -14.67 17.51 4.67
C ARG A 53 -14.14 18.67 3.84
N GLU A 54 -12.84 18.95 3.97
CA GLU A 54 -12.15 19.98 3.20
C GLU A 54 -12.18 19.65 1.70
N TRP A 55 -11.87 18.40 1.34
CA TRP A 55 -11.82 17.97 -0.06
C TRP A 55 -13.19 17.83 -0.71
N LEU A 56 -14.24 17.44 0.01
CA LEU A 56 -15.62 17.49 -0.50
C LEU A 56 -15.99 18.91 -0.93
N HIS A 57 -15.66 19.90 -0.10
CA HIS A 57 -15.87 21.31 -0.43
C HIS A 57 -14.96 21.77 -1.58
N GLU A 58 -13.67 21.49 -1.53
CA GLU A 58 -12.69 21.92 -2.55
C GLU A 58 -12.98 21.32 -3.94
N PHE A 59 -13.54 20.12 -4.00
CA PHE A 59 -13.94 19.47 -5.26
C PHE A 59 -15.41 19.68 -5.62
N SER A 60 -16.16 20.47 -4.84
CA SER A 60 -17.59 20.73 -5.08
C SER A 60 -18.43 19.44 -5.16
N LEU A 61 -18.16 18.48 -4.27
CA LEU A 61 -18.85 17.19 -4.19
C LEU A 61 -19.72 17.12 -2.95
N SER A 62 -20.95 16.60 -3.09
CA SER A 62 -21.84 16.35 -1.96
C SER A 62 -21.45 15.10 -1.17
N THR A 63 -20.97 14.06 -1.86
CA THR A 63 -20.52 12.80 -1.30
C THR A 63 -19.51 12.13 -2.23
N ALA A 64 -18.62 11.30 -1.68
CA ALA A 64 -17.62 10.51 -2.39
C ALA A 64 -17.06 9.42 -1.47
N SER A 65 -16.47 8.35 -1.99
CA SER A 65 -15.66 7.45 -1.14
C SER A 65 -14.33 8.14 -0.79
N ASP A 66 -13.62 7.63 0.23
CA ASP A 66 -12.29 8.17 0.56
C ASP A 66 -11.31 7.94 -0.59
N ALA A 67 -11.33 6.76 -1.23
CA ALA A 67 -10.55 6.50 -2.44
C ALA A 67 -10.89 7.46 -3.59
N SER A 68 -12.17 7.81 -3.82
CA SER A 68 -12.54 8.78 -4.86
C SER A 68 -12.03 10.19 -4.57
N LEU A 69 -12.06 10.62 -3.30
CA LEU A 69 -11.48 11.91 -2.91
C LEU A 69 -9.97 11.93 -3.11
N VAL A 70 -9.29 10.83 -2.74
CA VAL A 70 -7.86 10.70 -2.93
C VAL A 70 -7.49 10.62 -4.42
N LEU A 71 -8.29 9.94 -5.24
CA LEU A 71 -8.12 9.92 -6.69
C LEU A 71 -8.20 11.34 -7.28
N ASN A 72 -9.23 12.12 -6.94
CA ASN A 72 -9.34 13.51 -7.37
C ASN A 72 -8.15 14.37 -6.91
N ALA A 73 -7.71 14.17 -5.67
CA ALA A 73 -6.57 14.86 -5.11
C ALA A 73 -5.25 14.48 -5.82
N TYR A 74 -5.04 13.21 -6.14
CA TYR A 74 -3.90 12.73 -6.92
C TYR A 74 -3.91 13.30 -8.34
N LEU A 75 -5.05 13.26 -9.03
CA LEU A 75 -5.18 13.82 -10.38
C LEU A 75 -4.88 15.33 -10.39
N ARG A 76 -5.20 16.04 -9.31
CA ARG A 76 -4.96 17.49 -9.19
C ARG A 76 -3.53 17.84 -8.79
N TRP A 77 -2.90 17.07 -7.89
CA TRP A 77 -1.63 17.45 -7.25
C TRP A 77 -0.48 16.47 -7.46
N GLY A 78 -0.72 15.32 -8.07
CA GLY A 78 0.24 14.22 -8.19
C GLY A 78 0.78 13.82 -6.81
N ASP A 79 2.10 13.63 -6.74
CA ASP A 79 2.82 13.29 -5.50
C ASP A 79 2.63 14.28 -4.34
N ARG A 80 2.32 15.55 -4.66
CA ARG A 80 2.05 16.57 -3.63
C ARG A 80 0.77 16.31 -2.85
N LEU A 81 -0.02 15.32 -3.27
CA LEU A 81 -1.06 14.72 -2.44
C LEU A 81 -0.57 14.38 -1.04
N LEU A 82 0.66 13.88 -0.90
CA LEU A 82 1.23 13.47 0.39
C LEU A 82 1.43 14.64 1.38
N GLU A 83 1.57 15.87 0.87
CA GLU A 83 1.64 17.08 1.70
C GLU A 83 0.26 17.48 2.25
N ARG A 84 -0.83 16.96 1.65
CA ARG A 84 -2.22 17.40 1.90
C ARG A 84 -3.08 16.36 2.56
N VAL A 85 -2.80 15.08 2.33
CA VAL A 85 -3.56 13.98 2.92
C VAL A 85 -3.30 13.94 4.44
N LYS A 86 -4.37 14.03 5.22
CA LYS A 86 -4.35 13.91 6.68
C LYS A 86 -5.27 12.76 7.07
N GLY A 87 -4.81 11.93 7.99
CA GLY A 87 -5.55 10.74 8.39
C GLY A 87 -4.67 9.67 9.00
N LEU A 88 -5.27 8.50 9.21
CA LEU A 88 -4.61 7.24 9.51
C LEU A 88 -4.88 6.33 8.33
N PHE A 89 -3.87 5.86 7.61
CA PHE A 89 -4.11 5.23 6.32
C PHE A 89 -2.94 4.38 5.81
N ALA A 90 -3.31 3.38 5.01
CA ALA A 90 -2.51 2.90 3.90
C ALA A 90 -3.17 3.38 2.60
N LEU A 91 -2.39 4.05 1.76
CA LEU A 91 -2.83 4.59 0.48
C LEU A 91 -1.96 3.99 -0.62
N ILE A 92 -2.59 3.50 -1.68
CA ILE A 92 -1.91 3.11 -2.91
C ILE A 92 -2.55 3.84 -4.08
N VAL A 93 -1.71 4.43 -4.92
CA VAL A 93 -2.07 4.98 -6.23
C VAL A 93 -1.27 4.21 -7.28
N TRP A 94 -1.97 3.69 -8.27
CA TRP A 94 -1.40 3.21 -9.52
C TRP A 94 -1.85 4.12 -10.65
N ASP A 95 -0.92 4.82 -11.30
CA ASP A 95 -1.18 5.64 -12.48
C ASP A 95 -0.61 4.94 -13.71
N GLY A 96 -1.47 4.21 -14.42
CA GLY A 96 -1.10 3.48 -15.64
C GLY A 96 -0.82 4.39 -16.83
N GLY A 97 -1.19 5.69 -16.77
CA GLY A 97 -0.76 6.67 -17.76
C GLY A 97 0.70 7.08 -17.60
N LYS A 98 1.31 6.79 -16.44
CA LYS A 98 2.69 7.16 -16.09
C LYS A 98 3.58 5.98 -15.69
N ASP A 99 3.07 4.75 -15.74
CA ASP A 99 3.73 3.54 -15.19
C ASP A 99 4.31 3.81 -13.80
N TYR A 100 3.43 4.32 -12.92
CA TYR A 100 3.82 4.86 -11.63
C TYR A 100 2.97 4.34 -10.49
N LEU A 101 3.62 3.71 -9.51
CA LEU A 101 3.02 3.31 -8.25
C LEU A 101 3.52 4.21 -7.12
N LEU A 102 2.59 4.75 -6.35
CA LEU A 102 2.83 5.44 -5.09
C LEU A 102 2.07 4.72 -3.97
N CYS A 103 2.79 4.15 -3.01
CA CYS A 103 2.21 3.61 -1.79
C CYS A 103 2.72 4.40 -0.59
N ALA A 104 1.82 4.96 0.22
CA ALA A 104 2.16 5.74 1.39
C ALA A 104 1.46 5.21 2.64
N ARG A 105 2.18 5.27 3.76
CA ARG A 105 1.65 4.94 5.09
C ARG A 105 1.61 6.20 5.94
N ASP A 106 0.55 6.35 6.72
CA ASP A 106 0.33 7.53 7.56
C ASP A 106 1.55 7.93 8.40
N PRO A 107 1.68 9.22 8.77
CA PRO A 107 2.84 9.76 9.48
C PRO A 107 3.27 8.98 10.72
N HIS A 108 2.31 8.43 11.47
CA HIS A 108 2.57 7.71 12.72
C HIS A 108 2.70 6.19 12.52
N GLY A 109 2.43 5.69 11.31
CA GLY A 109 2.43 4.27 11.00
C GLY A 109 1.35 3.51 11.76
N MET A 110 0.20 4.13 12.03
CA MET A 110 -0.89 3.50 12.76
C MET A 110 -1.59 2.44 11.92
N HIS A 111 -1.86 2.71 10.64
CA HIS A 111 -2.47 1.73 9.76
C HIS A 111 -1.41 0.76 9.22
N PRO A 112 -1.63 -0.56 9.21
CA PRO A 112 -0.62 -1.49 8.72
C PRO A 112 -0.42 -1.37 7.19
N CYS A 113 0.84 -1.46 6.76
CA CYS A 113 1.20 -1.47 5.35
C CYS A 113 2.52 -2.24 5.17
N PHE A 114 2.47 -3.29 4.35
CA PHE A 114 3.58 -4.20 4.09
C PHE A 114 3.74 -4.43 2.59
N TYR A 115 4.96 -4.77 2.19
CA TYR A 115 5.28 -5.08 0.80
C TYR A 115 6.27 -6.25 0.71
N ALA A 116 6.21 -6.99 -0.39
CA ALA A 116 7.12 -8.09 -0.71
C ALA A 116 7.34 -8.19 -2.22
N ASP A 117 8.51 -8.68 -2.62
CA ASP A 117 8.77 -9.05 -4.02
C ASP A 117 8.38 -10.52 -4.22
N GLY A 118 7.59 -10.82 -5.27
CA GLY A 118 7.14 -12.18 -5.58
C GLY A 118 7.29 -12.49 -7.07
N ALA A 119 8.26 -13.33 -7.42
CA ALA A 119 8.52 -13.78 -8.80
C ALA A 119 8.57 -12.65 -9.87
N GLY A 120 9.04 -11.45 -9.51
CA GLY A 120 9.10 -10.28 -10.40
C GLY A 120 7.99 -9.25 -10.17
N ASP A 121 6.93 -9.62 -9.46
CA ASP A 121 5.83 -8.74 -9.10
C ASP A 121 6.07 -8.05 -7.76
N LEU A 122 5.45 -6.89 -7.57
CA LEU A 122 5.39 -6.21 -6.28
C LEU A 122 4.03 -6.48 -5.63
N LEU A 123 4.07 -7.02 -4.42
CA LEU A 123 2.90 -7.34 -3.61
C LEU A 123 2.79 -6.34 -2.45
N LEU A 124 1.58 -5.87 -2.17
CA LEU A 124 1.25 -4.90 -1.13
C LEU A 124 0.04 -5.40 -0.33
N SER A 125 0.08 -5.24 0.99
CA SER A 125 -1.05 -5.64 1.85
C SER A 125 -1.06 -4.88 3.18
N ALA A 126 -2.25 -4.81 3.79
CA ALA A 126 -2.40 -4.46 5.20
C ALA A 126 -2.02 -5.61 6.16
N SER A 127 -1.63 -6.79 5.66
CA SER A 127 -1.21 -7.93 6.46
C SER A 127 0.13 -8.53 6.01
N ALA A 128 1.11 -8.56 6.91
CA ALA A 128 2.38 -9.24 6.66
C ALA A 128 2.18 -10.76 6.47
N GLU A 129 1.21 -11.35 7.18
CA GLU A 129 0.89 -12.77 7.07
C GLU A 129 0.26 -13.09 5.71
N ALA A 130 -0.60 -12.22 5.18
CA ALA A 130 -1.17 -12.40 3.85
C ALA A 130 -0.07 -12.46 2.77
N LEU A 131 0.94 -11.58 2.87
CA LEU A 131 2.09 -11.61 1.99
C LEU A 131 2.95 -12.86 2.19
N ALA A 132 3.23 -13.25 3.43
CA ALA A 132 4.03 -14.44 3.73
C ALA A 132 3.37 -15.74 3.24
N ARG A 133 2.03 -15.80 3.20
CA ARG A 133 1.27 -16.94 2.65
C ARG A 133 1.19 -16.94 1.13
N HIS A 134 1.64 -15.87 0.46
CA HIS A 134 1.60 -15.80 -0.99
C HIS A 134 2.58 -16.82 -1.60
N PRO A 135 2.18 -17.64 -2.61
CA PRO A 135 3.03 -18.71 -3.14
C PRO A 135 4.38 -18.26 -3.74
N GLN A 136 4.49 -16.98 -4.11
CA GLN A 136 5.70 -16.40 -4.69
C GLN A 136 6.59 -15.69 -3.66
N VAL A 137 6.19 -15.68 -2.39
CA VAL A 137 6.98 -15.15 -1.25
C VAL A 137 7.55 -16.35 -0.49
N PRO A 138 8.77 -16.26 0.09
CA PRO A 138 9.44 -17.42 0.70
C PRO A 138 8.61 -18.18 1.75
N GLY A 139 7.72 -17.50 2.47
CA GLY A 139 6.86 -18.08 3.50
C GLY A 139 7.60 -18.58 4.74
N THR A 140 8.91 -18.37 4.80
CA THR A 140 9.79 -18.70 5.93
C THR A 140 9.87 -17.54 6.92
N VAL A 141 10.41 -17.80 8.11
CA VAL A 141 10.65 -16.76 9.13
C VAL A 141 12.01 -16.08 8.93
N ASP A 142 12.06 -14.77 9.18
CA ASP A 142 13.33 -14.04 9.27
C ASP A 142 14.01 -14.37 10.62
N ARG A 143 14.97 -15.29 10.56
CA ARG A 143 15.73 -15.73 11.74
C ARG A 143 16.50 -14.60 12.42
N LEU A 144 16.96 -13.61 11.65
CA LEU A 144 17.69 -12.48 12.21
C LEU A 144 16.72 -11.55 12.95
N ALA A 145 15.54 -11.29 12.40
CA ALA A 145 14.50 -10.51 13.09
C ALA A 145 14.05 -11.19 14.39
N ILE A 146 13.93 -12.52 14.39
CA ILE A 146 13.65 -13.29 15.62
C ILE A 146 14.80 -13.17 16.62
N ALA A 147 16.05 -13.35 16.17
CA ALA A 147 17.21 -13.21 17.04
C ALA A 147 17.31 -11.81 17.66
N ASP A 148 17.11 -10.75 16.86
CA ASP A 148 17.10 -9.37 17.33
C ASP A 148 16.00 -9.16 18.39
N HIS A 149 14.80 -9.70 18.16
CA HIS A 149 13.71 -9.65 19.14
C HIS A 149 14.05 -10.36 20.46
N LEU A 150 14.57 -11.59 20.38
CA LEU A 150 14.96 -12.38 21.56
C LEU A 150 16.12 -11.76 22.33
N CYS A 151 17.01 -11.03 21.65
CA CYS A 151 18.11 -10.29 22.27
C CYS A 151 17.71 -8.88 22.71
N HIS A 152 16.42 -8.52 22.70
CA HIS A 152 15.91 -7.19 23.04
C HIS A 152 16.60 -6.04 22.27
N ARG A 153 17.01 -6.31 21.02
CA ARG A 153 17.56 -5.30 20.12
C ARG A 153 16.44 -4.54 19.44
N TRP A 154 16.72 -3.30 19.06
CA TRP A 154 15.78 -2.51 18.28
C TRP A 154 15.61 -3.15 16.90
N PRO A 155 14.38 -3.51 16.50
CA PRO A 155 14.16 -4.05 15.17
C PRO A 155 14.45 -2.97 14.12
N ARG A 156 14.95 -3.39 12.96
CA ARG A 156 15.03 -2.50 11.79
C ARG A 156 13.62 -1.98 11.48
N LEU A 157 13.52 -0.70 11.11
CA LEU A 157 12.24 -0.02 10.84
C LEU A 157 11.33 -0.79 9.87
N GLU A 158 11.93 -1.42 8.86
CA GLU A 158 11.23 -2.17 7.82
C GLU A 158 11.04 -3.66 8.13
N ALA A 159 11.64 -4.17 9.21
CA ALA A 159 11.65 -5.62 9.46
C ALA A 159 10.27 -6.14 9.87
N THR A 160 10.01 -7.38 9.45
CA THR A 160 8.94 -8.24 9.96
C THR A 160 9.55 -9.56 10.41
N TYR A 161 8.74 -10.46 10.98
CA TYR A 161 9.19 -11.81 11.32
C TYR A 161 9.16 -12.78 10.13
N PHE A 162 8.72 -12.33 8.95
CA PHE A 162 8.64 -13.14 7.75
C PHE A 162 9.75 -12.76 6.77
N ASP A 163 10.43 -13.76 6.24
CA ASP A 163 11.45 -13.57 5.22
C ASP A 163 10.82 -13.01 3.93
N GLY A 164 11.51 -12.05 3.32
CA GLY A 164 11.03 -11.35 2.12
C GLY A 164 9.88 -10.35 2.34
N VAL A 165 9.29 -10.25 3.53
CA VAL A 165 8.20 -9.30 3.83
C VAL A 165 8.73 -8.10 4.61
N ARG A 166 8.49 -6.91 4.07
CA ARG A 166 8.92 -5.64 4.65
C ARG A 166 7.72 -4.80 5.07
N ARG A 167 7.89 -4.04 6.15
CA ARG A 167 6.94 -3.04 6.64
C ARG A 167 7.30 -1.70 6.03
N LEU A 168 6.32 -0.98 5.48
CA LEU A 168 6.52 0.42 5.13
C LEU A 168 6.56 1.23 6.44
N PRO A 169 7.63 1.99 6.76
CA PRO A 169 7.67 2.77 7.98
C PRO A 169 6.60 3.88 8.00
N GLY A 170 6.22 4.37 9.18
CA GLY A 170 5.29 5.50 9.31
C GLY A 170 5.88 6.78 8.72
N GLY A 171 5.09 7.51 7.93
CA GLY A 171 5.52 8.73 7.23
C GLY A 171 6.43 8.46 6.03
N TYR A 172 6.48 7.22 5.54
CA TYR A 172 7.25 6.83 4.36
C TYR A 172 6.35 6.50 3.19
N ALA A 173 6.89 6.71 2.01
CA ALA A 173 6.28 6.33 0.75
C ALA A 173 7.23 5.43 -0.04
N LEU A 174 6.66 4.35 -0.55
CA LEU A 174 7.22 3.47 -1.57
C LEU A 174 6.79 4.00 -2.94
N ARG A 175 7.75 4.26 -3.81
CA ARG A 175 7.52 4.67 -5.20
C ARG A 175 8.13 3.67 -6.15
N VAL A 176 7.39 3.30 -7.18
CA VAL A 176 7.89 2.50 -8.30
C VAL A 176 7.63 3.27 -9.58
N ARG A 177 8.69 3.49 -10.35
CA ARG A 177 8.63 4.10 -11.67
C ARG A 177 9.67 3.46 -12.57
N GLU A 178 9.29 3.06 -13.78
CA GLU A 178 10.22 2.52 -14.77
C GLU A 178 11.08 1.37 -14.18
N GLY A 179 10.45 0.48 -13.41
CA GLY A 179 11.10 -0.62 -12.71
C GLY A 179 11.97 -0.24 -11.50
N THR A 180 12.22 1.05 -11.27
CA THR A 180 13.02 1.54 -10.13
C THR A 180 12.14 1.73 -8.91
N ARG A 181 12.55 1.11 -7.79
CA ARG A 181 11.89 1.23 -6.49
C ARG A 181 12.67 2.16 -5.57
N THR A 182 11.98 3.11 -4.96
CA THR A 182 12.51 3.98 -3.90
C THR A 182 11.59 3.96 -2.69
N VAL A 183 12.18 3.96 -1.50
CA VAL A 183 11.46 4.09 -0.23
C VAL A 183 12.06 5.28 0.51
N GLY A 184 11.22 6.23 0.90
CA GLY A 184 11.70 7.46 1.53
C GLY A 184 10.63 8.16 2.34
N ARG A 185 11.09 8.98 3.28
CA ARG A 185 10.25 9.78 4.15
C ARG A 185 9.55 10.89 3.35
N TYR A 186 8.26 11.10 3.61
CA TYR A 186 7.48 12.21 3.03
C TYR A 186 6.92 13.17 4.09
N TRP A 187 6.89 12.78 5.37
CA TRP A 187 6.38 13.57 6.51
C TRP A 187 7.36 13.62 7.66
#